data_AF-A0A848TFJ9-F1
#
_entry.id   AF-A0A848TFJ9-F1
#
_cell.length_a   1.000
_cell.length_b   1.000
_cell.length_c   1.000
_cell.angle_alpha   90.00
_cell.angle_beta   90.00
_cell.angle_gamma   90.00
#
_symmetry.space_group_name_H-M   'P 1'
#
loop_
_entity.id
_entity.type
_entity.pdbx_description
1 polymer ?
#
loop_
_entity_poly.entity_id
_entity_poly.type
_entity_poly.pdbx_seq_one_letter_code
_entity_poly.pdbx_strand_id
1 'polypeptide(L)'
;MAYQARHRDPLFDSDTQAIIERRGKELLGMVLLGVAILMALMLGSYSPDDPNWLSATDSPARNLLGPLGAALASPLYVIAGYGAWAIAAVLAFWGLRFVVHFGEERALGRLIFAPIGVAFVSVFASTHVPGADWTHSFGLGGLFGDTVLGAILGVLPVSPGLGLKVLSLALAIGAVAMGAFVLGFNRDEIWAYVRYVGGGLILIYHGFLSLLGHGASTGLQMARDARRRAAERRELNEHLPEVEPGSVNDAVLRATRGFRDSAVTGQKPGLLQRMPSLLRKSEPDAGLAPHNETDRISARIADAVKSRVRRPEGLARAEPPVTAEDVPSPRITMLDEDGELAELRALDEQMTMPEPELVNTHIPQSSGFQSSRAATPESKAVVQHSARKSAPSKRARAEAQPSLFDSAGNFEIPALSLLADPASVERHHLSDEALEENARMLESVLDDYGVKGEIVSVRPGPVVTMYELEPAPGLKASRVIGLADDIARSMSALSTRVSTVPGRSVIGIELPNENREKVVLREILSGRDYGDGNQRLPLALGKNIGGDPVVANL
;
A
#
# COMPACT_ATOMS: atom_id res chain seq x y z
N MET A 1 -4.66 -27.07 -3.64
CA MET A 1 -3.71 -26.98 -4.77
C MET A 1 -3.53 -25.50 -5.11
N ALA A 2 -2.43 -24.88 -4.67
CA ALA A 2 -2.13 -23.48 -4.97
C ALA A 2 -1.04 -23.42 -6.04
N TYR A 3 -1.36 -22.82 -7.20
CA TYR A 3 -0.43 -22.59 -8.30
C TYR A 3 0.69 -21.65 -7.85
N GLN A 4 1.94 -22.11 -7.79
CA GLN A 4 3.10 -21.22 -7.68
C GLN A 4 3.42 -20.65 -9.06
N ALA A 5 3.01 -19.41 -9.31
CA ALA A 5 3.39 -18.66 -10.49
C ALA A 5 4.89 -18.33 -10.42
N ARG A 6 5.66 -18.76 -11.44
CA ARG A 6 7.08 -18.41 -11.63
C ARG A 6 7.26 -16.90 -11.57
N HIS A 7 8.03 -16.42 -10.59
CA HIS A 7 8.57 -15.06 -10.61
C HIS A 7 9.53 -14.96 -11.81
N ARG A 8 9.10 -14.26 -12.86
CA ARG A 8 10.02 -13.80 -13.90
C ARG A 8 10.87 -12.70 -13.31
N ASP A 9 12.14 -12.65 -13.66
CA ASP A 9 12.99 -11.51 -13.33
C ASP A 9 12.28 -10.23 -13.79
N PRO A 10 12.08 -9.27 -12.88
CA PRO A 10 11.35 -8.07 -13.19
C PRO A 10 12.04 -7.31 -14.33
N LEU A 11 11.25 -6.86 -15.31
CA LEU A 11 11.73 -6.11 -16.49
C LEU A 11 12.49 -4.82 -16.12
N PHE A 12 12.34 -4.36 -14.88
CA PHE A 12 12.97 -3.16 -14.33
C PHE A 12 13.60 -3.53 -12.99
N ASP A 13 14.65 -2.81 -12.60
CA ASP A 13 15.21 -2.86 -11.25
C ASP A 13 14.14 -2.49 -10.20
N SER A 14 14.30 -3.00 -8.98
CA SER A 14 13.34 -2.80 -7.88
C SER A 14 13.06 -1.33 -7.58
N ASP A 15 14.07 -0.47 -7.75
CA ASP A 15 13.94 0.97 -7.50
C ASP A 15 13.11 1.63 -8.59
N THR A 16 13.36 1.32 -9.87
CA THR A 16 12.53 1.78 -10.98
C THR A 16 11.10 1.23 -10.87
N GLN A 17 10.89 -0.03 -10.45
CA GLN A 17 9.55 -0.56 -10.21
C GLN A 17 8.81 0.20 -9.11
N ALA A 18 9.46 0.46 -7.98
CA ALA A 18 8.87 1.23 -6.89
C ALA A 18 8.51 2.66 -7.32
N ILE A 19 9.35 3.29 -8.14
CA ILE A 19 9.06 4.62 -8.70
C ILE A 19 7.87 4.56 -9.66
N ILE A 20 7.83 3.59 -10.58
CA ILE A 20 6.72 3.42 -11.52
C ILE A 20 5.43 3.11 -10.79
N GLU A 21 5.45 2.25 -9.78
CA GLU A 21 4.27 1.93 -8.97
C GLU A 21 3.78 3.17 -8.23
N ARG A 22 4.69 3.92 -7.59
CA ARG A 22 4.35 5.16 -6.90
C ARG A 22 3.74 6.18 -7.85
N ARG A 23 4.39 6.47 -8.98
CA ARG A 23 3.89 7.41 -10.00
C ARG A 23 2.59 6.92 -10.64
N GLY A 24 2.43 5.62 -10.83
CA GLY A 24 1.22 5.00 -11.34
C GLY A 24 0.04 5.21 -10.39
N LYS A 25 0.25 5.06 -9.08
CA LYS A 25 -0.76 5.35 -8.06
C LYS A 25 -1.08 6.84 -7.95
N GLU A 26 -0.07 7.72 -8.01
CA GLU A 26 -0.29 9.17 -8.07
C GLU A 26 -1.15 9.56 -9.29
N LEU A 27 -0.84 9.00 -10.47
CA LEU A 27 -1.59 9.24 -11.71
C LEU A 27 -3.03 8.73 -11.59
N LEU A 28 -3.23 7.51 -11.08
CA LEU A 28 -4.56 6.97 -10.83
C LEU A 28 -5.35 7.87 -9.88
N GLY A 29 -4.72 8.36 -8.82
CA GLY A 29 -5.32 9.30 -7.87
C GLY A 29 -5.73 10.63 -8.51
N MET A 30 -4.88 11.20 -9.37
CA MET A 30 -5.20 12.42 -10.12
C MET A 30 -6.35 12.22 -11.11
N VAL A 31 -6.40 11.07 -11.79
CA VAL A 31 -7.51 10.71 -12.69
C VAL A 31 -8.81 10.58 -11.89
N LEU A 32 -8.79 9.87 -10.75
CA LEU A 32 -9.94 9.76 -9.83
C LEU A 32 -10.43 11.13 -9.36
N LEU A 33 -9.52 12.04 -9.00
CA LEU A 33 -9.87 13.41 -8.60
C LEU A 33 -10.51 14.19 -9.75
N GLY A 34 -9.97 14.07 -10.96
CA GLY A 34 -10.54 14.67 -12.17
C GLY A 34 -11.96 14.17 -12.44
N VAL A 35 -12.18 12.85 -12.37
CA VAL A 35 -13.52 12.24 -12.52
C VAL A 35 -14.44 12.71 -11.40
N ALA A 36 -13.96 12.85 -10.16
CA ALA A 36 -14.75 13.35 -9.05
C ALA A 36 -15.21 14.80 -9.26
N ILE A 37 -14.35 15.67 -9.80
CA ILE A 37 -14.69 17.05 -10.14
C ILE A 37 -15.73 17.08 -11.25
N LEU A 38 -15.55 16.30 -12.32
CA LEU A 38 -16.53 16.20 -13.40
C LEU A 38 -17.88 15.69 -12.88
N MET A 39 -17.88 14.68 -12.01
CA MET A 39 -19.09 14.16 -11.37
C MET A 39 -19.78 15.23 -10.50
N ALA A 40 -19.02 15.99 -9.71
CA ALA A 40 -19.57 17.08 -8.90
C ALA A 40 -20.14 18.22 -9.77
N LEU A 41 -19.49 18.56 -10.88
CA LEU A 41 -19.98 19.57 -11.81
C LEU A 41 -21.27 19.12 -12.49
N MET A 42 -21.35 17.86 -12.98
CA MET A 42 -22.60 17.38 -13.60
C MET A 42 -23.74 17.26 -12.59
N LEU A 43 -23.48 16.83 -11.36
CA LEU A 43 -24.52 16.70 -10.33
C LEU A 43 -24.94 18.07 -9.78
N GLY A 44 -24.00 18.99 -9.60
CA GLY A 44 -24.28 20.35 -9.09
C GLY A 44 -24.95 21.27 -10.09
N SER A 45 -24.78 21.02 -11.40
CA SER A 45 -25.46 21.74 -12.48
C SER A 45 -26.63 20.97 -13.08
N TYR A 46 -27.11 19.92 -12.40
CA TYR A 46 -28.24 19.13 -12.84
C TYR A 46 -29.53 19.97 -12.85
N SER A 47 -30.27 19.92 -13.96
CA SER A 47 -31.61 20.47 -14.08
C SER A 47 -32.58 19.39 -14.59
N PRO A 48 -33.80 19.27 -14.01
CA PRO A 48 -34.80 18.29 -14.46
C PRO A 48 -35.28 18.52 -15.90
N ASP A 49 -35.22 19.77 -16.35
CA ASP A 49 -35.67 20.21 -17.69
C ASP A 49 -34.61 19.93 -18.78
N ASP A 50 -33.40 19.50 -18.40
CA ASP A 50 -32.33 19.24 -19.35
C ASP A 50 -32.62 18.00 -20.21
N PRO A 51 -32.21 18.03 -21.50
CA PRO A 51 -32.37 16.90 -22.39
C PRO A 51 -31.61 15.70 -21.84
N ASN A 52 -32.33 14.60 -21.64
CA ASN A 52 -31.79 13.36 -21.13
C ASN A 52 -32.43 12.16 -21.84
N TRP A 53 -31.96 10.95 -21.56
CA TRP A 53 -32.44 9.74 -22.22
C TRP A 53 -33.96 9.55 -22.10
N LEU A 54 -34.53 9.98 -20.98
CA LEU A 54 -35.95 9.79 -20.63
C LEU A 54 -36.82 10.98 -21.04
N SER A 55 -36.21 12.12 -21.42
CA SER A 55 -36.90 13.36 -21.77
C SER A 55 -36.14 14.08 -22.88
N ALA A 56 -36.63 13.94 -24.10
CA ALA A 56 -36.12 14.68 -25.26
C ALA A 56 -36.76 16.07 -25.31
N THR A 57 -35.97 17.10 -24.99
CA THR A 57 -36.37 18.51 -25.07
C THR A 57 -35.56 19.25 -26.14
N ASP A 58 -36.17 20.25 -26.79
CA ASP A 58 -35.50 21.10 -27.79
C ASP A 58 -34.65 22.22 -27.16
N SER A 59 -34.66 22.34 -25.83
CA SER A 59 -33.91 23.36 -25.09
C SER A 59 -32.44 22.97 -24.89
N PRO A 60 -31.50 23.93 -25.00
CA PRO A 60 -30.08 23.66 -24.72
C PRO A 60 -29.88 23.26 -23.26
N ALA A 61 -29.03 22.25 -23.03
CA ALA A 61 -28.73 21.76 -21.69
C ALA A 61 -28.10 22.85 -20.82
N ARG A 62 -28.63 23.03 -19.60
CA ARG A 62 -28.12 23.95 -18.58
C ARG A 62 -26.94 23.35 -17.82
N ASN A 63 -26.79 22.03 -17.85
CA ASN A 63 -25.65 21.34 -17.27
C ASN A 63 -24.31 21.89 -17.81
N LEU A 64 -23.35 22.13 -16.92
CA LEU A 64 -22.04 22.70 -17.26
C LEU A 64 -21.22 21.78 -18.19
N LEU A 65 -21.50 20.48 -18.18
CA LEU A 65 -20.88 19.48 -19.06
C LEU A 65 -21.71 19.21 -20.33
N GLY A 66 -22.71 20.06 -20.61
CA GLY A 66 -23.57 19.98 -21.77
C GLY A 66 -24.53 18.78 -21.74
N PRO A 67 -25.04 18.35 -22.91
CA PRO A 67 -26.03 17.28 -23.01
C PRO A 67 -25.55 15.93 -22.45
N LEU A 68 -24.25 15.63 -22.57
CA LEU A 68 -23.67 14.40 -22.00
C LEU A 68 -23.72 14.42 -20.46
N GLY A 69 -23.40 15.56 -19.84
CA GLY A 69 -23.50 15.72 -18.39
C GLY A 69 -24.93 15.56 -17.89
N ALA A 70 -25.90 16.18 -18.57
CA ALA A 70 -27.32 16.03 -18.26
C ALA A 70 -27.80 14.58 -18.39
N ALA A 71 -27.41 13.89 -19.48
CA ALA A 71 -27.79 12.51 -19.74
C ALA A 71 -27.25 11.53 -18.67
N LEU A 72 -26.06 11.77 -18.12
CA LEU A 72 -25.46 10.96 -17.06
C LEU A 72 -25.97 11.32 -15.66
N ALA A 73 -26.18 12.61 -15.38
CA ALA A 73 -26.64 13.07 -14.07
C ALA A 73 -28.10 12.67 -13.78
N SER A 74 -28.95 12.70 -14.81
CA SER A 74 -30.39 12.40 -14.68
C SER A 74 -30.68 11.03 -14.01
N PRO A 75 -30.21 9.89 -14.52
CA PRO A 75 -30.48 8.59 -13.90
C PRO A 75 -29.88 8.48 -12.49
N LEU A 76 -28.73 9.11 -12.21
CA LEU A 76 -28.14 9.10 -10.87
C LEU A 76 -29.02 9.84 -9.86
N TYR A 77 -29.57 11.01 -10.23
CA TYR A 77 -30.50 11.77 -9.39
C TYR A 77 -31.84 11.04 -9.23
N VAL A 78 -32.38 10.44 -10.29
CA VAL A 78 -33.65 9.69 -10.22
C VAL A 78 -33.52 8.47 -9.30
N ILE A 79 -32.42 7.72 -9.41
CA ILE A 79 -32.22 6.50 -8.63
C ILE A 79 -31.86 6.85 -7.17
N ALA A 80 -30.83 7.67 -6.96
CA ALA A 80 -30.19 7.85 -5.65
C ALA A 80 -30.38 9.24 -5.03
N GLY A 81 -30.94 10.21 -5.75
CA GLY A 81 -31.11 11.60 -5.28
C GLY A 81 -29.78 12.20 -4.80
N TYR A 82 -29.78 12.86 -3.64
CA TYR A 82 -28.56 13.36 -3.00
C TYR A 82 -27.56 12.26 -2.61
N GLY A 83 -27.98 10.99 -2.55
CA GLY A 83 -27.07 9.86 -2.41
C GLY A 83 -26.04 9.78 -3.54
N ALA A 84 -26.35 10.27 -4.74
CA ALA A 84 -25.40 10.30 -5.85
C ALA A 84 -24.12 11.12 -5.54
N TRP A 85 -24.20 12.13 -4.68
CA TRP A 85 -23.04 12.91 -4.23
C TRP A 85 -22.04 12.08 -3.42
N ALA A 86 -22.48 11.00 -2.78
CA ALA A 86 -21.58 10.09 -2.10
C ALA A 86 -20.60 9.42 -3.09
N ILE A 87 -21.01 9.20 -4.34
CA ILE A 87 -20.11 8.66 -5.38
C ILE A 87 -19.00 9.66 -5.68
N ALA A 88 -19.33 10.95 -5.87
CA ALA A 88 -18.36 12.01 -6.07
C ALA A 88 -17.39 12.12 -4.88
N ALA A 89 -17.92 12.06 -3.65
CA ALA A 89 -17.13 12.12 -2.43
C ALA A 89 -16.16 10.93 -2.29
N VAL A 90 -16.62 9.70 -2.59
CA VAL A 90 -15.78 8.50 -2.58
C VAL A 90 -14.64 8.61 -3.59
N LEU A 91 -14.94 9.05 -4.83
CA LEU A 91 -13.92 9.25 -5.86
C LEU A 91 -12.91 10.33 -5.45
N ALA A 92 -13.37 11.46 -4.93
CA ALA A 92 -12.50 12.55 -4.49
C ALA A 92 -11.57 12.11 -3.35
N PHE A 93 -12.13 11.41 -2.35
CA PHE A 93 -11.38 11.01 -1.17
C PHE A 93 -10.35 9.93 -1.47
N TRP A 94 -10.72 8.90 -2.25
CA TRP A 94 -9.76 7.89 -2.68
C TRP A 94 -8.74 8.45 -3.67
N GLY A 95 -9.16 9.35 -4.56
CA GLY A 95 -8.24 10.10 -5.42
C GLY A 95 -7.16 10.83 -4.61
N LEU A 96 -7.57 11.56 -3.57
CA LEU A 96 -6.65 12.23 -2.66
C LEU A 96 -5.75 11.23 -1.91
N ARG A 97 -6.29 10.10 -1.43
CA ARG A 97 -5.49 9.08 -0.73
C ARG A 97 -4.43 8.44 -1.62
N PHE A 98 -4.73 8.19 -2.88
CA PHE A 98 -3.76 7.69 -3.87
C PHE A 98 -2.68 8.74 -4.20
N VAL A 99 -3.04 10.03 -4.27
CA VAL A 99 -2.06 11.11 -4.49
C VAL A 99 -1.15 11.31 -3.29
N VAL A 100 -1.67 11.17 -2.06
CA VAL A 100 -0.92 11.36 -0.81
C VAL A 100 -0.24 10.07 -0.33
N HIS A 101 -0.47 8.93 -1.00
CA HIS A 101 -0.03 7.60 -0.58
C HIS A 101 -0.42 7.21 0.84
N PHE A 102 -1.59 7.66 1.28
CA PHE A 102 -2.05 7.44 2.65
C PHE A 102 -3.22 6.46 2.67
N GLY A 103 -2.95 5.22 3.08
CA GLY A 103 -3.98 4.20 3.25
C GLY A 103 -4.56 3.63 1.94
N GLU A 104 -3.86 3.83 0.83
CA GLU A 104 -4.21 3.32 -0.50
C GLU A 104 -4.38 1.79 -0.55
N GLU A 105 -3.64 1.03 0.26
CA GLU A 105 -3.73 -0.45 0.29
C GLU A 105 -5.11 -0.97 0.70
N ARG A 106 -5.89 -0.15 1.41
CA ARG A 106 -7.25 -0.50 1.83
C ARG A 106 -8.28 -0.30 0.71
N ALA A 107 -7.93 0.34 -0.41
CA ALA A 107 -8.87 0.75 -1.45
C ALA A 107 -9.76 -0.39 -1.92
N LEU A 108 -9.17 -1.52 -2.30
CA LEU A 108 -9.91 -2.64 -2.87
C LEU A 108 -10.93 -3.21 -1.88
N GLY A 109 -10.54 -3.41 -0.62
CA GLY A 109 -11.42 -3.93 0.43
C GLY A 109 -12.54 -2.97 0.88
N ARG A 110 -12.39 -1.66 0.65
CA ARG A 110 -13.39 -0.65 1.07
C ARG A 110 -14.30 -0.20 -0.07
N LEU A 111 -13.77 -0.06 -1.28
CA LEU A 111 -14.52 0.39 -2.45
C LEU A 111 -15.59 -0.62 -2.88
N ILE A 112 -15.41 -1.91 -2.61
CA ILE A 112 -16.45 -2.93 -2.83
C ILE A 112 -17.76 -2.59 -2.09
N PHE A 113 -17.66 -1.89 -0.95
CA PHE A 113 -18.81 -1.47 -0.14
C PHE A 113 -19.33 -0.08 -0.50
N ALA A 114 -18.73 0.61 -1.48
CA ALA A 114 -19.18 1.95 -1.89
C ALA A 114 -20.66 2.01 -2.32
N PRO A 115 -21.21 1.03 -3.07
CA PRO A 115 -22.64 1.02 -3.39
C PRO A 115 -23.54 0.97 -2.15
N ILE A 116 -23.10 0.26 -1.10
CA ILE A 116 -23.82 0.20 0.18
C ILE A 116 -23.74 1.54 0.89
N GLY A 117 -22.57 2.20 0.88
CA GLY A 117 -22.44 3.57 1.40
C GLY A 117 -23.36 4.58 0.72
N VAL A 118 -23.45 4.53 -0.61
CA VAL A 118 -24.37 5.35 -1.41
C VAL A 118 -25.83 5.06 -1.04
N ALA A 119 -26.19 3.77 -0.88
CA ALA A 119 -27.52 3.36 -0.43
C ALA A 119 -27.86 3.95 0.94
N PHE A 120 -26.97 3.88 1.93
CA PHE A 120 -27.21 4.47 3.25
C PHE A 120 -27.45 5.98 3.18
N VAL A 121 -26.65 6.73 2.40
CA VAL A 121 -26.83 8.18 2.22
C VAL A 121 -28.14 8.49 1.49
N SER A 122 -28.51 7.69 0.49
CA SER A 122 -29.78 7.82 -0.24
C SER A 122 -30.99 7.60 0.69
N VAL A 123 -31.04 6.50 1.45
CA VAL A 123 -32.15 6.26 2.40
C VAL A 123 -32.19 7.33 3.49
N PHE A 124 -31.03 7.77 4.00
CA PHE A 124 -30.97 8.86 4.97
C PHE A 124 -31.51 10.18 4.39
N ALA A 125 -31.16 10.51 3.15
CA ALA A 125 -31.67 11.71 2.48
C ALA A 125 -33.21 11.68 2.34
N SER A 126 -33.81 10.52 2.04
CA SER A 126 -35.27 10.37 1.98
C SER A 126 -36.00 10.64 3.30
N THR A 127 -35.30 10.63 4.44
CA THR A 127 -35.93 11.00 5.74
C THR A 127 -36.18 12.50 5.89
N HIS A 128 -35.61 13.32 5.02
CA HIS A 128 -35.74 14.77 5.06
C HIS A 128 -36.81 15.24 4.08
N VAL A 129 -37.58 16.25 4.49
CA VAL A 129 -38.60 16.86 3.66
C VAL A 129 -37.91 17.70 2.57
N PRO A 130 -38.25 17.49 1.27
CA PRO A 130 -37.71 18.31 0.19
C PRO A 130 -38.05 19.80 0.36
N GLY A 131 -37.13 20.67 -0.05
CA GLY A 131 -37.38 22.12 -0.09
C GLY A 131 -38.33 22.52 -1.21
N ALA A 132 -38.80 23.77 -1.20
CA ALA A 132 -39.74 24.29 -2.20
C ALA A 132 -39.20 24.25 -3.65
N ASP A 133 -37.87 24.27 -3.81
CA ASP A 133 -37.19 24.22 -5.10
C ASP A 133 -37.05 22.79 -5.67
N TRP A 134 -37.46 21.77 -4.90
CA TRP A 134 -37.37 20.37 -5.33
C TRP A 134 -38.61 19.99 -6.17
N THR A 135 -38.44 19.96 -7.48
CA THR A 135 -39.54 19.77 -8.44
C THR A 135 -39.80 18.31 -8.82
N HIS A 136 -39.03 17.36 -8.28
CA HIS A 136 -39.21 15.94 -8.57
C HIS A 136 -40.39 15.32 -7.82
N SER A 137 -40.97 14.27 -8.41
CA SER A 137 -42.03 13.46 -7.80
C SER A 137 -41.53 12.51 -6.71
N PHE A 138 -40.21 12.34 -6.59
CA PHE A 138 -39.54 11.53 -5.57
C PHE A 138 -38.81 12.44 -4.56
N GLY A 139 -38.54 11.91 -3.38
CA GLY A 139 -37.86 12.57 -2.26
C GLY A 139 -36.36 12.76 -2.48
N LEU A 140 -35.71 13.38 -1.50
CA LEU A 140 -34.30 13.76 -1.58
C LEU A 140 -33.33 12.58 -1.74
N GLY A 141 -33.75 11.35 -1.39
CA GLY A 141 -32.98 10.14 -1.60
C GLY A 141 -33.22 9.43 -2.92
N GLY A 142 -34.00 10.01 -3.83
CA GLY A 142 -34.37 9.36 -5.08
C GLY A 142 -35.37 8.21 -4.87
N LEU A 143 -35.72 7.55 -5.97
CA LEU A 143 -36.69 6.45 -5.96
C LEU A 143 -36.23 5.29 -5.08
N PHE A 144 -34.93 4.99 -5.06
CA PHE A 144 -34.37 3.92 -4.22
C PHE A 144 -34.54 4.24 -2.73
N GLY A 145 -34.11 5.43 -2.30
CA GLY A 145 -34.20 5.86 -0.90
C GLY A 145 -35.63 5.85 -0.39
N ASP A 146 -36.57 6.35 -1.20
CA ASP A 146 -37.98 6.41 -0.84
C ASP A 146 -38.63 5.02 -0.74
N THR A 147 -38.30 4.13 -1.68
CA THR A 147 -38.83 2.76 -1.70
C THR A 147 -38.35 1.99 -0.46
N VAL A 148 -37.05 2.10 -0.13
CA VAL A 148 -36.49 1.43 1.05
C VAL A 148 -37.02 2.04 2.34
N LEU A 149 -37.10 3.37 2.43
CA LEU A 149 -37.64 4.05 3.61
C LEU A 149 -39.12 3.66 3.83
N GLY A 150 -39.92 3.65 2.77
CA GLY A 150 -41.31 3.22 2.80
C GLY A 150 -41.47 1.76 3.27
N ALA A 151 -40.62 0.85 2.78
CA ALA A 151 -40.61 -0.54 3.22
C ALA A 151 -40.27 -0.69 4.71
N ILE A 152 -39.27 0.06 5.22
CA ILE A 152 -38.89 0.02 6.64
C ILE A 152 -40.01 0.57 7.52
N LEU A 153 -40.60 1.72 7.15
CA LEU A 153 -41.70 2.32 7.91
C LEU A 153 -42.97 1.45 7.90
N GLY A 154 -43.21 0.70 6.82
CA GLY A 154 -44.36 -0.21 6.72
C GLY A 154 -44.27 -1.43 7.65
N VAL A 155 -43.05 -1.84 8.04
CA VAL A 155 -42.82 -3.00 8.93
C VAL A 155 -42.70 -2.56 10.39
N LEU A 156 -42.34 -1.31 10.66
CA LEU A 156 -42.10 -0.82 12.01
C LEU A 156 -43.42 -0.57 12.79
N PRO A 157 -43.65 -1.23 13.93
CA PRO A 157 -44.86 -1.06 14.74
C PRO A 157 -44.77 0.20 15.62
N VAL A 158 -44.49 1.36 15.03
CA VAL A 158 -44.36 2.65 15.73
C VAL A 158 -45.13 3.75 15.00
N SER A 159 -45.53 4.79 15.75
CA SER A 159 -46.21 5.94 15.16
C SER A 159 -45.33 6.60 14.09
N PRO A 160 -45.86 7.01 12.93
CA PRO A 160 -45.04 7.51 11.81
C PRO A 160 -44.10 8.66 12.20
N GLY A 161 -44.56 9.56 13.07
CA GLY A 161 -43.76 10.71 13.52
C GLY A 161 -42.60 10.36 14.44
N LEU A 162 -42.77 9.41 15.37
CA LEU A 162 -41.69 8.96 16.25
C LEU A 162 -40.77 7.97 15.53
N GLY A 163 -41.35 7.04 14.77
CA GLY A 163 -40.63 6.06 13.96
C GLY A 163 -39.68 6.71 12.96
N LEU A 164 -40.12 7.76 12.25
CA LEU A 164 -39.27 8.48 11.30
C LEU A 164 -38.08 9.16 11.98
N LYS A 165 -38.25 9.76 13.16
CA LYS A 165 -37.15 10.43 13.90
C LYS A 165 -36.12 9.44 14.44
N VAL A 166 -36.59 8.32 14.98
CA VAL A 166 -35.69 7.27 15.49
C VAL A 166 -34.94 6.62 14.33
N LEU A 167 -35.66 6.32 13.24
CA LEU A 167 -35.07 5.74 12.04
C LEU A 167 -34.09 6.70 11.36
N SER A 168 -34.39 8.00 11.28
CA SER A 168 -33.47 8.98 10.69
C SER A 168 -32.18 9.10 11.48
N LEU A 169 -32.25 9.07 12.82
CA LEU A 169 -31.06 9.05 13.68
C LEU A 169 -30.24 7.76 13.46
N ALA A 170 -30.90 6.60 13.42
CA ALA A 170 -30.23 5.32 13.18
C ALA A 170 -29.55 5.28 11.79
N LEU A 171 -30.25 5.75 10.75
CA LEU A 171 -29.71 5.86 9.40
C LEU A 171 -28.58 6.89 9.30
N ALA A 172 -28.64 8.00 10.04
CA ALA A 172 -27.55 8.97 10.12
C ALA A 172 -26.28 8.32 10.68
N ILE A 173 -26.41 7.61 11.81
CA ILE A 173 -25.30 6.89 12.44
C ILE A 173 -24.76 5.81 11.48
N GLY A 174 -25.66 5.06 10.84
CA GLY A 174 -25.30 4.05 9.85
C GLY A 174 -24.57 4.62 8.64
N ALA A 175 -25.05 5.74 8.10
CA ALA A 175 -24.43 6.43 6.96
C ALA A 175 -23.05 6.99 7.32
N VAL A 176 -22.88 7.56 8.52
CA VAL A 176 -21.57 8.03 9.00
C VAL A 176 -20.61 6.85 9.21
N ALA A 177 -21.05 5.78 9.85
CA ALA A 177 -20.22 4.59 10.09
C ALA A 177 -19.82 3.90 8.78
N MET A 178 -20.78 3.69 7.88
CA MET A 178 -20.54 3.11 6.56
C MET A 178 -19.68 4.03 5.70
N GLY A 179 -19.94 5.34 5.71
CA GLY A 179 -19.11 6.34 5.03
C GLY A 179 -17.68 6.32 5.52
N ALA A 180 -17.45 6.33 6.84
CA ALA A 180 -16.11 6.23 7.41
C ALA A 180 -15.38 4.94 6.98
N PHE A 181 -16.10 3.81 6.97
CA PHE A 181 -15.58 2.53 6.50
C PHE A 181 -15.21 2.57 5.01
N VAL A 182 -16.13 3.02 4.14
CA VAL A 182 -15.94 3.07 2.67
C VAL A 182 -14.82 4.04 2.29
N LEU A 183 -14.71 5.16 2.99
CA LEU A 183 -13.63 6.13 2.81
C LEU A 183 -12.28 5.63 3.39
N GLY A 184 -12.28 4.48 4.08
CA GLY A 184 -11.07 3.82 4.53
C GLY A 184 -10.48 4.35 5.82
N PHE A 185 -11.26 5.07 6.64
CA PHE A 185 -10.81 5.53 7.95
C PHE A 185 -10.53 4.35 8.89
N ASN A 186 -9.43 4.44 9.63
CA ASN A 186 -9.13 3.53 10.73
C ASN A 186 -9.41 4.20 12.09
N ARG A 187 -9.54 3.40 13.15
CA ARG A 187 -9.73 3.89 14.52
C ARG A 187 -8.64 4.89 14.92
N ASP A 188 -7.39 4.60 14.59
CA ASP A 188 -6.26 5.48 14.91
C ASP A 188 -6.32 6.80 14.16
N GLU A 189 -6.70 6.78 12.87
CA GLU A 189 -6.93 7.98 12.09
C GLU A 189 -8.06 8.82 12.68
N ILE A 190 -9.19 8.19 13.00
CA ILE A 190 -10.34 8.87 13.60
C ILE A 190 -9.94 9.54 14.92
N TRP A 191 -9.24 8.83 15.80
CA TRP A 191 -8.76 9.41 17.06
C TRP A 191 -7.74 10.53 16.86
N ALA A 192 -6.85 10.41 15.87
CA ALA A 192 -5.93 11.49 15.51
C ALA A 192 -6.69 12.74 15.04
N TYR A 193 -7.70 12.58 14.18
CA TYR A 193 -8.55 13.68 13.73
C TYR A 193 -9.36 14.29 14.88
N VAL A 194 -9.97 13.46 15.74
CA VAL A 194 -10.71 13.93 16.91
C VAL A 194 -9.80 14.73 17.84
N ARG A 195 -8.58 14.25 18.10
CA ARG A 195 -7.59 14.98 18.91
C ARG A 195 -7.16 16.28 18.25
N TYR A 196 -6.94 16.28 16.94
CA TYR A 196 -6.55 17.47 16.19
C TYR A 196 -7.65 18.52 16.17
N VAL A 197 -8.89 18.12 15.85
CA VAL A 197 -10.07 18.99 15.85
C VAL A 197 -10.34 19.50 17.27
N GLY A 198 -10.32 18.63 18.27
CA GLY A 198 -10.51 19.01 19.68
C GLY A 198 -9.45 20.02 20.15
N GLY A 199 -8.18 19.76 19.84
CA GLY A 199 -7.09 20.69 20.13
C GLY A 199 -7.26 22.04 19.43
N GLY A 200 -7.66 22.04 18.15
CA GLY A 200 -7.96 23.25 17.38
C GLY A 200 -9.14 24.04 17.96
N LEU A 201 -10.19 23.36 18.38
CA LEU A 201 -11.36 23.97 19.01
C LEU A 201 -11.02 24.61 20.36
N ILE A 202 -10.16 23.94 21.14
CA ILE A 202 -9.59 24.50 22.38
C ILE A 202 -8.74 25.74 22.06
N LEU A 203 -7.91 25.71 21.02
CA LEU A 203 -7.09 26.84 20.58
C LEU A 203 -7.93 28.03 20.13
N ILE A 204 -9.01 27.78 19.39
CA ILE A 204 -9.97 28.81 18.96
C ILE A 204 -10.69 29.38 20.18
N TYR A 205 -11.16 28.53 21.09
CA TYR A 205 -11.83 28.95 22.32
C TYR A 205 -10.90 29.79 23.21
N HIS A 206 -9.65 29.37 23.36
CA HIS A 206 -8.64 30.11 24.11
C HIS A 206 -8.27 31.41 23.40
N GLY A 207 -8.17 31.41 22.07
CA GLY A 207 -7.98 32.62 21.26
C GLY A 207 -9.11 33.62 21.48
N PHE A 208 -10.36 33.17 21.45
CA PHE A 208 -11.54 33.98 21.71
C PHE A 208 -11.58 34.56 23.13
N LEU A 209 -11.32 33.73 24.13
CA LEU A 209 -11.19 34.16 25.54
C LEU A 209 -10.05 35.18 25.72
N SER A 210 -8.91 34.95 25.08
CA SER A 210 -7.78 35.88 25.13
C SER A 210 -8.15 37.21 24.48
N LEU A 211 -8.90 37.21 23.38
CA LEU A 211 -9.34 38.42 22.70
C LEU A 211 -10.28 39.26 23.59
N LEU A 212 -11.22 38.61 24.28
CA LEU A 212 -12.10 39.25 25.27
C LEU A 212 -11.32 39.79 26.47
N GLY A 213 -10.36 39.01 27.01
CA GLY A 213 -9.51 39.44 28.13
C GLY A 213 -8.58 40.59 27.78
N HIS A 214 -8.02 40.60 26.57
CA HIS A 214 -7.22 41.71 26.06
C HIS A 214 -8.08 42.94 25.79
N GLY A 215 -9.32 42.79 25.31
CA GLY A 215 -10.27 43.90 25.12
C GLY A 215 -10.68 44.57 26.44
N ALA A 216 -10.94 43.78 27.49
CA ALA A 216 -11.28 44.31 28.81
C ALA A 216 -10.09 45.04 29.46
N SER A 217 -8.88 44.49 29.37
CA SER A 217 -7.67 45.08 29.96
C SER A 217 -7.20 46.34 29.23
N THR A 218 -7.23 46.35 27.88
CA THR A 218 -6.91 47.56 27.10
C THR A 218 -7.95 48.66 27.28
N GLY A 219 -9.25 48.32 27.36
CA GLY A 219 -10.31 49.28 27.66
C GLY A 219 -10.14 49.92 29.05
N LEU A 220 -9.75 49.12 30.06
CA LEU A 220 -9.49 49.62 31.41
C LEU A 220 -8.24 50.52 31.46
N GLN A 221 -7.19 50.20 30.73
CA GLN A 221 -5.98 51.03 30.61
C GLN A 221 -6.29 52.36 29.91
N MET A 222 -7.01 52.34 28.78
CA MET A 222 -7.43 53.56 28.09
C MET A 222 -8.34 54.43 28.95
N ALA A 223 -9.25 53.83 29.74
CA ALA A 223 -10.09 54.57 30.67
C ALA A 223 -9.27 55.22 31.81
N ARG A 224 -8.25 54.52 32.33
CA ARG A 224 -7.33 55.08 33.33
C ARG A 224 -6.50 56.23 32.76
N ASP A 225 -5.98 56.11 31.54
CA ASP A 225 -5.22 57.16 30.88
C ASP A 225 -6.09 58.37 30.53
N ALA A 226 -7.33 58.15 30.10
CA ALA A 226 -8.30 59.23 29.87
C ALA A 226 -8.63 59.97 31.17
N ARG A 227 -8.78 59.24 32.30
CA ARG A 227 -8.98 59.86 33.62
C ARG A 227 -7.75 60.66 34.08
N ARG A 228 -6.54 60.15 33.86
CA ARG A 228 -5.29 60.88 34.17
C ARG A 228 -5.20 62.17 33.37
N ARG A 229 -5.42 62.11 32.05
CA ARG A 229 -5.42 63.32 31.20
C ARG A 229 -6.52 64.30 31.59
N ALA A 230 -7.68 63.81 32.02
CA ALA A 230 -8.75 64.67 32.52
C ALA A 230 -8.39 65.33 33.85
N ALA A 231 -7.67 64.64 34.73
CA ALA A 231 -7.14 65.22 35.98
C ALA A 231 -6.05 66.27 35.69
N GLU A 232 -5.06 65.95 34.84
CA GLU A 232 -4.03 66.91 34.41
C GLU A 232 -4.65 68.15 33.77
N ARG A 233 -5.70 67.99 32.94
CA ARG A 233 -6.43 69.12 32.36
C ARG A 233 -7.13 69.96 33.42
N ARG A 234 -7.64 69.36 34.49
CA ARG A 234 -8.28 70.10 35.59
C ARG A 234 -7.24 70.87 36.40
N GLU A 235 -6.11 70.25 36.72
CA GLU A 235 -5.00 70.92 37.40
C GLU A 235 -4.44 72.09 36.57
N LEU A 236 -4.31 71.91 35.25
CA LEU A 236 -3.89 72.99 34.35
C LEU A 236 -4.93 74.11 34.30
N ASN A 237 -6.23 73.78 34.33
CA ASN A 237 -7.32 74.75 34.31
C ASN A 237 -7.47 75.51 35.64
N GLU A 238 -7.00 74.92 36.74
CA GLU A 238 -6.95 75.56 38.06
C GLU A 238 -5.79 76.57 38.17
N HIS A 239 -4.71 76.40 37.38
CA HIS A 239 -3.56 77.31 37.35
C HIS A 239 -3.64 78.39 36.26
N LEU A 240 -4.76 78.46 35.53
CA LEU A 240 -4.99 79.50 34.52
C LEU A 240 -5.63 80.73 35.19
N PRO A 241 -5.08 81.94 35.00
CA PRO A 241 -5.65 83.15 35.58
C PRO A 241 -7.07 83.38 35.03
N GLU A 242 -8.00 83.68 35.93
CA GLU A 242 -9.41 83.88 35.63
C GLU A 242 -9.57 85.12 34.71
N VAL A 243 -9.88 84.89 33.44
CA VAL A 243 -10.09 85.96 32.45
C VAL A 243 -11.54 86.43 32.54
N GLU A 244 -11.75 87.71 32.85
CA GLU A 244 -13.08 88.33 32.84
C GLU A 244 -13.79 88.14 31.49
N PRO A 245 -15.08 87.78 31.48
CA PRO A 245 -15.85 87.58 30.26
C PRO A 245 -16.15 88.93 29.61
N GLY A 246 -15.19 89.45 28.85
CA GLY A 246 -15.33 90.72 28.12
C GLY A 246 -14.17 91.13 27.24
N SER A 247 -12.97 90.55 27.40
CA SER A 247 -11.76 91.02 26.70
C SER A 247 -11.18 90.06 25.65
N VAL A 248 -12.01 89.18 25.06
CA VAL A 248 -11.53 88.28 24.00
C VAL A 248 -11.65 88.98 22.65
N ASN A 249 -10.51 89.38 22.09
CA ASN A 249 -10.43 90.04 20.79
C ASN A 249 -11.01 89.13 19.70
N ASP A 250 -11.99 89.63 18.97
CA ASP A 250 -12.82 88.88 18.01
C ASP A 250 -11.99 88.24 16.86
N ALA A 251 -10.78 88.78 16.63
CA ALA A 251 -9.78 88.21 15.72
C ALA A 251 -9.23 86.84 16.18
N VAL A 252 -9.07 86.62 17.49
CA VAL A 252 -8.55 85.36 18.06
C VAL A 252 -9.61 84.26 17.99
N LEU A 253 -10.89 84.61 18.20
CA LEU A 253 -12.04 83.72 18.00
C LEU A 253 -12.23 83.32 16.54
N ARG A 254 -11.91 84.21 15.59
CA ARG A 254 -11.94 83.92 14.15
C ARG A 254 -10.78 83.01 13.72
N ALA A 255 -9.57 83.25 14.23
CA ALA A 255 -8.41 82.41 13.97
C ALA A 255 -8.57 80.99 14.52
N THR A 256 -9.18 80.84 15.71
CA THR A 256 -9.46 79.53 16.32
C THR A 256 -10.63 78.78 15.67
N ARG A 257 -11.64 79.49 15.12
CA ARG A 257 -12.69 78.86 14.29
C ARG A 257 -12.15 78.29 12.97
N GLY A 258 -11.26 79.03 12.28
CA GLY A 258 -10.64 78.55 11.05
C GLY A 258 -9.81 77.26 11.22
N PHE A 259 -9.19 77.09 12.39
CA PHE A 259 -8.45 75.87 12.73
C PHE A 259 -9.36 74.70 13.11
N ARG A 260 -10.54 74.98 13.68
CA ARG A 260 -11.50 73.95 14.11
C ARG A 260 -12.26 73.33 12.93
N ASP A 261 -12.59 74.14 11.92
CA ASP A 261 -13.27 73.65 10.71
C ASP A 261 -12.34 72.83 9.81
N SER A 262 -11.03 73.06 9.87
CA SER A 262 -10.03 72.25 9.15
C SER A 262 -9.76 70.89 9.82
N ALA A 263 -10.20 70.68 11.07
CA ALA A 263 -9.91 69.48 11.85
C ALA A 263 -11.03 68.42 11.87
N VAL A 264 -12.18 68.67 11.22
CA VAL A 264 -13.36 67.78 11.32
C VAL A 264 -13.54 66.83 10.13
N THR A 265 -12.75 66.93 9.06
CA THR A 265 -12.70 65.88 8.01
C THR A 265 -11.68 64.80 8.35
N GLY A 266 -11.79 64.23 9.55
CA GLY A 266 -11.11 63.00 9.94
C GLY A 266 -11.90 61.79 9.48
N GLN A 267 -11.74 61.40 8.22
CA GLN A 267 -12.24 60.13 7.71
C GLN A 267 -11.66 59.00 8.58
N LYS A 268 -12.54 58.20 9.22
CA LYS A 268 -12.12 57.06 10.05
C LYS A 268 -11.22 56.15 9.19
N PRO A 269 -9.98 55.85 9.61
CA PRO A 269 -9.10 55.01 8.81
C PRO A 269 -9.69 53.59 8.80
N GLY A 270 -10.02 53.12 7.60
CA GLY A 270 -10.43 51.74 7.38
C GLY A 270 -9.31 50.77 7.75
N LEU A 271 -9.70 49.59 8.21
CA LEU A 271 -8.83 48.52 8.74
C LEU A 271 -7.66 48.11 7.82
N LEU A 272 -7.71 48.49 6.53
CA LEU A 272 -6.70 48.19 5.51
C LEU A 272 -5.56 49.22 5.41
N GLN A 273 -5.61 50.33 6.14
CA GLN A 273 -4.52 51.34 6.18
C GLN A 273 -3.44 51.03 7.24
N ARG A 274 -3.34 49.76 7.66
CA ARG A 274 -2.37 49.26 8.66
C ARG A 274 -1.31 48.30 8.08
N MET A 275 -1.09 48.31 6.78
CA MET A 275 0.05 47.62 6.17
C MET A 275 1.13 48.63 5.77
N PRO A 276 2.36 48.53 6.29
CA PRO A 276 3.46 49.38 5.85
C PRO A 276 3.90 48.98 4.45
N SER A 277 3.89 49.95 3.53
CA SER A 277 4.32 49.85 2.15
C SER A 277 5.85 49.79 2.04
N LEU A 278 6.38 48.57 1.85
CA LEU A 278 7.77 48.31 1.45
C LEU A 278 7.99 48.49 -0.07
N LEU A 279 7.46 49.56 -0.67
CA LEU A 279 7.67 49.85 -2.09
C LEU A 279 7.85 51.36 -2.29
N ARG A 280 9.05 51.86 -1.94
CA ARG A 280 9.55 53.13 -2.44
C ARG A 280 10.41 52.85 -3.67
N LYS A 281 9.76 52.87 -4.84
CA LYS A 281 10.44 52.93 -6.14
C LYS A 281 10.77 54.40 -6.42
N SER A 282 12.06 54.70 -6.49
CA SER A 282 12.60 55.97 -6.99
C SER A 282 13.02 55.80 -8.45
N GLU A 283 12.61 56.74 -9.31
CA GLU A 283 13.17 56.99 -10.64
C GLU A 283 13.58 58.48 -10.69
N PRO A 284 14.35 58.93 -11.68
CA PRO A 284 15.59 58.34 -12.20
C PRO A 284 16.69 59.42 -12.23
N ASP A 285 17.96 59.03 -12.29
CA ASP A 285 18.98 59.94 -12.83
C ASP A 285 20.03 59.20 -13.65
N ALA A 286 20.44 59.85 -14.72
CA ALA A 286 21.20 59.31 -15.84
C ALA A 286 22.70 59.16 -15.52
N GLY A 287 23.35 58.15 -16.12
CA GLY A 287 24.81 58.17 -16.28
C GLY A 287 25.53 56.80 -16.28
N LEU A 288 25.80 56.31 -17.50
CA LEU A 288 27.04 55.66 -17.95
C LEU A 288 27.54 54.31 -17.34
N ALA A 289 27.64 53.34 -18.28
CA ALA A 289 28.62 52.23 -18.42
C ALA A 289 28.32 50.82 -17.83
N PRO A 290 28.75 49.73 -18.51
CA PRO A 290 28.19 48.39 -18.36
C PRO A 290 29.09 47.45 -17.53
N HIS A 291 28.54 46.65 -16.61
CA HIS A 291 29.31 45.60 -15.92
C HIS A 291 28.57 44.26 -15.70
N ASN A 292 29.19 43.25 -16.33
CA ASN A 292 29.22 41.80 -16.20
C ASN A 292 28.26 41.05 -15.24
N GLU A 293 27.55 40.10 -15.86
CA GLU A 293 26.59 39.16 -15.26
C GLU A 293 27.26 37.93 -14.59
N THR A 294 28.59 37.82 -14.65
CA THR A 294 29.35 36.63 -14.26
C THR A 294 29.64 36.53 -12.75
N ASP A 295 29.67 37.66 -12.02
CA ASP A 295 30.02 37.67 -10.59
C ASP A 295 28.86 37.25 -9.67
N ARG A 296 27.61 37.39 -10.12
CA ARG A 296 26.42 37.01 -9.33
C ARG A 296 26.21 35.49 -9.25
N ILE A 297 26.66 34.76 -10.25
CA ILE A 297 26.53 33.29 -10.31
C ILE A 297 27.58 32.65 -9.38
N SER A 298 28.80 33.19 -9.39
CA SER A 298 29.91 32.75 -8.52
C SER A 298 29.61 32.95 -7.03
N ALA A 299 28.94 34.05 -6.67
CA ALA A 299 28.52 34.31 -5.28
C ALA A 299 27.47 33.32 -4.76
N ARG A 300 26.53 32.87 -5.61
CA ARG A 300 25.50 31.89 -5.23
C ARG A 300 26.02 30.46 -5.09
N ILE A 301 27.01 30.09 -5.91
CA ILE A 301 27.65 28.76 -5.83
C ILE A 301 28.54 28.68 -4.57
N ALA A 302 29.24 29.76 -4.22
CA ALA A 302 30.05 29.83 -3.01
C ALA A 302 29.22 29.72 -1.71
N ASP A 303 28.02 30.32 -1.67
CA ASP A 303 27.14 30.24 -0.49
C ASP A 303 26.45 28.86 -0.34
N ALA A 304 26.17 28.17 -1.45
CA ALA A 304 25.59 26.82 -1.43
C ALA A 304 26.60 25.74 -1.03
N VAL A 305 27.90 25.95 -1.29
CA VAL A 305 28.98 25.03 -0.85
C VAL A 305 29.34 25.25 0.63
N LYS A 306 29.22 26.49 1.13
CA LYS A 306 29.54 26.83 2.53
C LYS A 306 28.52 26.32 3.54
N SER A 307 27.27 26.08 3.12
CA SER A 307 26.21 25.51 3.97
C SER A 307 26.24 23.98 4.10
N ARG A 308 27.04 23.28 3.28
CA ARG A 308 27.14 21.80 3.29
C ARG A 308 28.36 21.24 4.04
N VAL A 309 29.28 22.11 4.52
CA VAL A 309 30.58 21.70 5.11
C VAL A 309 30.67 21.91 6.64
N ARG A 310 29.60 22.34 7.33
CA ARG A 310 29.58 22.31 8.81
C ARG A 310 29.00 21.00 9.35
N ARG A 311 29.85 19.97 9.45
CA ARG A 311 29.70 18.89 10.43
C ARG A 311 30.02 19.43 11.83
N PRO A 312 29.27 19.06 12.87
CA PRO A 312 29.75 19.19 14.25
C PRO A 312 30.64 17.98 14.57
N GLU A 313 31.94 18.21 14.73
CA GLU A 313 32.82 17.33 15.50
C GLU A 313 32.81 17.78 16.97
N GLY A 314 32.71 16.82 17.90
CA GLY A 314 33.04 17.05 19.31
C GLY A 314 31.95 16.76 20.34
N LEU A 315 31.40 15.55 20.36
CA LEU A 315 30.95 14.91 21.61
C LEU A 315 31.38 13.44 21.55
N ALA A 316 32.48 13.14 22.21
CA ALA A 316 32.95 11.78 22.44
C ALA A 316 31.87 11.01 23.20
N ARG A 317 31.24 10.05 22.53
CA ARG A 317 30.42 9.05 23.20
C ARG A 317 31.36 7.95 23.68
N ALA A 318 31.62 7.94 24.98
CA ALA A 318 32.28 6.82 25.63
C ALA A 318 31.43 5.56 25.41
N GLU A 319 32.04 4.52 24.85
CA GLU A 319 31.50 3.17 24.86
C GLU A 319 31.47 2.69 26.32
N PRO A 320 30.34 2.17 26.82
CA PRO A 320 30.35 1.50 28.11
C PRO A 320 31.15 0.19 27.99
N PRO A 321 31.98 -0.16 29.00
CA PRO A 321 32.70 -1.42 29.00
C PRO A 321 31.72 -2.59 29.00
N VAL A 322 32.02 -3.60 28.19
CA VAL A 322 31.33 -4.90 28.19
C VAL A 322 31.69 -5.61 29.50
N THR A 323 30.90 -5.37 30.54
CA THR A 323 30.83 -6.28 31.68
C THR A 323 29.99 -7.47 31.25
N ALA A 324 30.61 -8.65 31.25
CA ALA A 324 29.89 -9.91 31.18
C ALA A 324 29.03 -10.04 32.46
N GLU A 325 27.77 -9.62 32.37
CA GLU A 325 26.75 -10.03 33.31
C GLU A 325 26.10 -11.31 32.77
N ASP A 326 26.12 -12.34 33.61
CA ASP A 326 25.42 -13.60 33.47
C ASP A 326 23.95 -13.35 33.12
N VAL A 327 23.57 -13.66 31.87
CA VAL A 327 22.16 -13.79 31.49
C VAL A 327 21.71 -15.18 31.97
N PRO A 328 20.70 -15.30 32.86
CA PRO A 328 20.22 -16.60 33.28
C PRO A 328 19.58 -17.34 32.10
N SER A 329 19.99 -18.58 31.87
CA SER A 329 19.38 -19.51 30.93
C SER A 329 17.86 -19.59 31.13
N PRO A 330 17.05 -19.73 30.06
CA PRO A 330 15.61 -19.89 30.19
C PRO A 330 15.31 -21.20 30.93
N ARG A 331 14.83 -21.10 32.17
CA ARG A 331 14.29 -22.22 32.93
C ARG A 331 12.96 -22.62 32.30
N ILE A 332 12.91 -23.83 31.73
CA ILE A 332 11.65 -24.47 31.35
C ILE A 332 10.95 -24.88 32.65
N THR A 333 9.86 -24.19 32.98
CA THR A 333 8.89 -24.64 33.99
C THR A 333 7.91 -25.60 33.34
N MET A 334 8.04 -26.89 33.63
CA MET A 334 6.96 -27.86 33.43
C MET A 334 6.09 -27.81 34.69
N LEU A 335 4.77 -27.68 34.51
CA LEU A 335 3.80 -27.91 35.59
C LEU A 335 3.48 -29.41 35.61
N ASP A 336 3.67 -30.05 36.76
CA ASP A 336 3.05 -31.34 37.06
C ASP A 336 1.66 -31.09 37.72
N GLU A 337 0.76 -32.06 37.61
CA GLU A 337 -0.70 -31.91 37.78
C GLU A 337 -1.21 -31.47 39.18
N ASP A 338 -0.37 -31.32 40.20
CA ASP A 338 -0.82 -31.02 41.58
C ASP A 338 -0.24 -29.74 42.22
N GLY A 339 0.49 -28.90 41.49
CA GLY A 339 0.62 -27.47 41.84
C GLY A 339 1.36 -27.07 43.15
N GLU A 340 2.47 -27.73 43.54
CA GLU A 340 3.39 -27.21 44.57
C GLU A 340 4.87 -27.18 44.13
N LEU A 341 5.61 -26.17 44.63
CA LEU A 341 7.00 -25.84 44.30
C LEU A 341 8.00 -26.60 45.19
N ALA A 342 8.80 -27.51 44.61
CA ALA A 342 9.94 -28.15 45.28
C ALA A 342 11.28 -27.66 44.71
N GLU A 343 12.10 -27.03 45.56
CA GLU A 343 13.52 -26.71 45.30
C GLU A 343 14.38 -27.96 45.50
N LEU A 344 15.21 -28.31 44.50
CA LEU A 344 16.30 -29.28 44.68
C LEU A 344 17.66 -28.60 44.50
N ARG A 345 18.37 -28.55 45.62
CA ARG A 345 19.77 -28.15 45.79
C ARG A 345 20.70 -29.07 45.00
N ALA A 346 21.70 -28.45 44.38
CA ALA A 346 22.87 -29.12 43.84
C ALA A 346 23.64 -29.83 44.96
N LEU A 347 23.98 -31.10 44.74
CA LEU A 347 25.12 -31.75 45.36
C LEU A 347 26.02 -32.27 44.24
N ASP A 348 27.21 -31.69 44.23
CA ASP A 348 28.42 -32.06 43.54
C ASP A 348 28.94 -33.36 44.16
N GLU A 349 28.90 -34.48 43.44
CA GLU A 349 29.61 -35.70 43.83
C GLU A 349 30.11 -36.46 42.60
N GLN A 350 31.42 -36.63 42.55
CA GLN A 350 32.17 -37.42 41.57
C GLN A 350 31.69 -38.88 41.57
N MET A 351 31.24 -39.37 40.41
CA MET A 351 31.05 -40.82 40.18
C MET A 351 32.00 -41.31 39.09
N THR A 352 33.08 -41.94 39.53
CA THR A 352 33.94 -42.82 38.75
C THR A 352 33.19 -44.11 38.45
N MET A 353 33.17 -44.51 37.17
CA MET A 353 32.62 -45.81 36.73
C MET A 353 33.60 -46.94 37.05
N PRO A 354 33.20 -48.04 37.72
CA PRO A 354 33.98 -49.26 37.74
C PRO A 354 33.55 -50.20 36.59
N GLU A 355 34.55 -50.78 35.94
CA GLU A 355 34.46 -51.84 34.95
C GLU A 355 34.03 -53.16 35.63
N PRO A 356 33.17 -54.00 35.02
CA PRO A 356 33.03 -55.39 35.45
C PRO A 356 33.49 -56.41 34.40
N GLU A 357 34.17 -57.40 34.96
CA GLU A 357 34.81 -58.55 34.35
C GLU A 357 33.89 -59.49 33.57
N LEU A 358 34.52 -60.18 32.63
CA LEU A 358 34.04 -61.28 31.80
C LEU A 358 33.50 -62.46 32.62
N VAL A 359 32.27 -62.91 32.33
CA VAL A 359 31.83 -64.27 32.64
C VAL A 359 31.26 -64.92 31.38
N ASN A 360 31.96 -65.97 30.95
CA ASN A 360 31.58 -66.93 29.91
C ASN A 360 30.43 -67.82 30.36
N THR A 361 29.41 -68.01 29.52
CA THR A 361 28.70 -69.30 29.42
C THR A 361 28.27 -69.60 27.99
N HIS A 362 28.53 -70.85 27.61
CA HIS A 362 28.40 -71.45 26.27
C HIS A 362 26.97 -71.93 25.94
N ILE A 363 26.51 -71.58 24.72
CA ILE A 363 25.77 -72.30 23.62
C ILE A 363 24.85 -73.51 23.96
N PRO A 364 23.73 -73.73 23.21
CA PRO A 364 23.84 -74.51 21.96
C PRO A 364 22.94 -74.07 20.79
N GLN A 365 23.29 -74.63 19.64
CA GLN A 365 23.00 -74.27 18.25
C GLN A 365 21.67 -74.81 17.70
N SER A 366 21.07 -74.08 16.76
CA SER A 366 20.45 -74.57 15.50
C SER A 366 20.12 -73.33 14.67
N SER A 367 20.15 -73.26 13.35
CA SER A 367 20.40 -74.21 12.26
C SER A 367 20.67 -73.31 11.04
N GLY A 368 21.59 -73.73 10.17
CA GLY A 368 22.18 -72.84 9.18
C GLY A 368 21.23 -72.33 8.10
N PHE A 369 21.60 -71.19 7.52
CA PHE A 369 21.55 -70.97 6.08
C PHE A 369 22.74 -70.10 5.68
N GLN A 370 23.26 -70.40 4.50
CA GLN A 370 24.48 -69.91 3.89
C GLN A 370 24.56 -68.37 3.87
N SER A 371 25.60 -67.81 4.50
CA SER A 371 26.05 -66.46 4.15
C SER A 371 26.75 -66.55 2.81
N SER A 372 26.07 -66.11 1.77
CA SER A 372 26.67 -65.58 0.56
C SER A 372 27.82 -64.63 0.92
N ARG A 373 28.84 -64.65 0.06
CA ARG A 373 29.97 -63.71 0.03
C ARG A 373 29.55 -62.31 0.48
N ALA A 374 30.32 -61.74 1.40
CA ALA A 374 30.33 -60.32 1.68
C ALA A 374 30.49 -59.56 0.35
N ALA A 375 29.40 -59.01 -0.15
CA ALA A 375 29.45 -57.91 -1.08
C ALA A 375 30.00 -56.73 -0.29
N THR A 376 31.16 -56.24 -0.74
CA THR A 376 31.55 -54.84 -0.53
C THR A 376 30.31 -53.96 -0.71
N PRO A 377 30.01 -53.02 0.19
CA PRO A 377 28.88 -52.13 0.00
C PRO A 377 29.17 -51.31 -1.27
N GLU A 378 28.50 -51.65 -2.37
CA GLU A 378 28.44 -50.78 -3.53
C GLU A 378 27.86 -49.45 -3.03
N SER A 379 28.63 -48.37 -3.21
CA SER A 379 28.18 -47.01 -2.98
C SER A 379 26.85 -46.84 -3.70
N LYS A 380 25.78 -46.57 -2.94
CA LYS A 380 24.47 -46.25 -3.53
C LYS A 380 24.69 -45.13 -4.53
N ALA A 381 24.42 -45.40 -5.81
CA ALA A 381 24.53 -44.39 -6.84
C ALA A 381 23.57 -43.24 -6.49
N VAL A 382 24.14 -42.09 -6.15
CA VAL A 382 23.41 -40.89 -5.73
C VAL A 382 22.67 -40.27 -6.93
N VAL A 383 23.12 -40.55 -8.16
CA VAL A 383 22.57 -39.96 -9.39
C VAL A 383 21.49 -40.85 -10.01
N GLN A 384 20.25 -40.37 -10.03
CA GLN A 384 19.17 -40.98 -10.80
C GLN A 384 18.97 -40.24 -12.11
N HIS A 385 19.27 -40.91 -13.23
CA HIS A 385 19.00 -40.39 -14.56
C HIS A 385 17.48 -40.27 -14.79
N SER A 386 17.02 -39.10 -15.23
CA SER A 386 15.62 -38.90 -15.61
C SER A 386 15.24 -39.83 -16.79
N ALA A 387 14.02 -40.38 -16.72
CA ALA A 387 13.56 -41.45 -17.59
C ALA A 387 13.26 -41.00 -19.05
N ARG A 388 13.07 -42.00 -19.91
CA ARG A 388 13.02 -41.98 -21.39
C ARG A 388 12.17 -40.85 -22.00
N LYS A 389 12.71 -40.23 -23.07
CA LYS A 389 12.04 -39.26 -23.97
C LYS A 389 10.61 -39.69 -24.32
N SER A 390 9.65 -38.77 -24.18
CA SER A 390 8.26 -38.98 -24.58
C SER A 390 8.17 -39.33 -26.06
N ALA A 391 7.51 -40.44 -26.42
CA ALA A 391 7.38 -40.82 -27.82
C ALA A 391 6.54 -39.78 -28.61
N PRO A 392 6.81 -39.59 -29.91
CA PRO A 392 6.11 -38.60 -30.74
C PRO A 392 4.64 -39.00 -30.98
N SER A 393 3.76 -38.00 -31.05
CA SER A 393 2.31 -38.13 -31.31
C SER A 393 2.01 -38.68 -32.70
N LYS A 394 0.79 -39.19 -32.89
CA LYS A 394 0.33 -39.67 -34.21
C LYS A 394 0.36 -38.54 -35.24
N ARG A 395 -0.01 -37.33 -34.82
CA ARG A 395 0.04 -36.11 -35.63
C ARG A 395 1.46 -35.76 -36.06
N ALA A 396 2.41 -35.71 -35.12
CA ALA A 396 3.81 -35.40 -35.44
C ALA A 396 4.43 -36.42 -36.40
N ARG A 397 4.02 -37.70 -36.31
CA ARG A 397 4.43 -38.75 -37.25
C ARG A 397 3.81 -38.58 -38.63
N ALA A 398 2.54 -38.16 -38.72
CA ALA A 398 1.86 -37.91 -39.98
C ALA A 398 2.46 -36.70 -40.72
N GLU A 399 2.74 -35.61 -40.00
CA GLU A 399 3.33 -34.39 -40.59
C GLU A 399 4.80 -34.57 -41.01
N ALA A 400 5.52 -35.54 -40.44
CA ALA A 400 6.88 -35.88 -40.88
C ALA A 400 6.91 -36.61 -42.24
N GLN A 401 5.75 -37.08 -42.73
CA GLN A 401 5.61 -37.70 -44.04
C GLN A 401 4.95 -36.71 -45.00
N PRO A 402 5.62 -36.27 -46.08
CA PRO A 402 5.02 -35.34 -47.03
C PRO A 402 3.84 -36.00 -47.76
N SER A 403 2.63 -35.43 -47.62
CA SER A 403 1.46 -35.82 -48.41
C SER A 403 1.48 -35.11 -49.76
N LEU A 404 1.37 -35.87 -50.86
CA LEU A 404 1.45 -35.37 -52.24
C LEU A 404 0.16 -34.69 -52.76
N PHE A 405 -0.89 -34.59 -51.95
CA PHE A 405 -2.21 -34.10 -52.38
C PHE A 405 -2.77 -33.06 -51.40
N ASP A 406 -2.88 -31.81 -51.86
CA ASP A 406 -3.55 -30.72 -51.13
C ASP A 406 -5.07 -30.89 -51.21
N SER A 407 -5.72 -31.06 -50.06
CA SER A 407 -7.18 -31.12 -49.97
C SER A 407 -7.76 -29.73 -49.73
N ALA A 408 -7.89 -28.95 -50.80
CA ALA A 408 -8.47 -27.61 -50.74
C ALA A 408 -9.95 -27.66 -50.32
N GLY A 409 -10.27 -27.30 -49.07
CA GLY A 409 -11.65 -27.02 -48.67
C GLY A 409 -11.97 -26.98 -47.18
N ASN A 410 -11.15 -27.54 -46.30
CA ASN A 410 -11.38 -27.55 -44.85
C ASN A 410 -10.36 -26.68 -44.10
N PHE A 411 -10.73 -26.22 -42.89
CA PHE A 411 -9.79 -25.56 -41.99
C PHE A 411 -8.63 -26.52 -41.66
N GLU A 412 -7.41 -26.12 -42.04
CA GLU A 412 -6.18 -26.86 -41.79
C GLU A 412 -5.39 -26.21 -40.65
N ILE A 413 -4.90 -27.03 -39.72
CA ILE A 413 -4.07 -26.57 -38.61
C ILE A 413 -2.65 -26.34 -39.15
N PRO A 414 -1.96 -25.24 -38.78
CA PRO A 414 -0.59 -24.99 -39.22
C PRO A 414 0.36 -26.14 -38.86
N ALA A 415 1.28 -26.44 -39.77
CA ALA A 415 2.27 -27.52 -39.63
C ALA A 415 3.29 -27.24 -38.52
N LEU A 416 3.72 -28.27 -37.80
CA LEU A 416 4.72 -28.17 -36.74
C LEU A 416 6.12 -27.81 -37.26
N SER A 417 6.39 -27.97 -38.56
CA SER A 417 7.64 -27.57 -39.22
C SER A 417 7.85 -26.06 -39.26
N LEU A 418 6.78 -25.26 -39.11
CA LEU A 418 6.88 -23.81 -38.96
C LEU A 418 7.58 -23.39 -37.66
N LEU A 419 7.70 -24.32 -36.71
CA LEU A 419 8.35 -24.10 -35.41
C LEU A 419 9.79 -24.59 -35.42
N ALA A 420 10.64 -23.93 -34.62
CA ALA A 420 12.05 -24.26 -34.48
C ALA A 420 12.28 -25.74 -34.11
N ASP A 421 13.29 -26.35 -34.70
CA ASP A 421 13.59 -27.77 -34.52
C ASP A 421 14.24 -28.05 -33.14
N PRO A 422 13.76 -29.03 -32.37
CA PRO A 422 14.40 -29.42 -31.10
C PRO A 422 15.83 -29.95 -31.26
N ALA A 423 16.26 -30.36 -32.46
CA ALA A 423 17.64 -30.79 -32.72
C ALA A 423 18.66 -29.64 -32.68
N SER A 424 18.20 -28.38 -32.74
CA SER A 424 19.06 -27.20 -32.62
C SER A 424 19.45 -26.85 -31.18
N VAL A 425 18.92 -27.57 -30.18
CA VAL A 425 19.21 -27.31 -28.77
C VAL A 425 20.43 -28.10 -28.32
N GLU A 426 21.49 -27.39 -27.96
CA GLU A 426 22.66 -27.96 -27.29
C GLU A 426 22.26 -28.46 -25.89
N ARG A 427 22.42 -29.76 -25.67
CA ARG A 427 22.12 -30.41 -24.39
C ARG A 427 23.42 -30.71 -23.66
N HIS A 428 23.68 -29.96 -22.59
CA HIS A 428 24.83 -30.17 -21.74
C HIS A 428 24.42 -31.02 -20.54
N HIS A 429 24.74 -32.31 -20.59
CA HIS A 429 24.61 -33.19 -19.43
C HIS A 429 25.92 -33.15 -18.65
N LEU A 430 25.84 -32.81 -17.36
CA LEU A 430 26.95 -32.97 -16.42
C LEU A 430 27.28 -34.47 -16.27
N SER A 431 28.55 -34.79 -16.08
CA SER A 431 28.96 -36.16 -15.73
C SER A 431 28.45 -36.50 -14.32
N ASP A 432 28.24 -37.80 -14.06
CA ASP A 432 27.82 -38.27 -12.75
C ASP A 432 28.80 -37.85 -11.64
N GLU A 433 30.10 -37.85 -11.94
CA GLU A 433 31.15 -37.39 -11.02
C GLU A 433 30.99 -35.90 -10.66
N ALA A 434 30.65 -35.04 -11.63
CA ALA A 434 30.41 -33.63 -11.37
C ALA A 434 29.13 -33.39 -10.54
N LEU A 435 28.10 -34.22 -10.75
CA LEU A 435 26.88 -34.16 -9.94
C LEU A 435 27.13 -34.59 -8.49
N GLU A 436 27.98 -35.59 -8.27
CA GLU A 436 28.39 -36.02 -6.93
C GLU A 436 29.28 -34.99 -6.23
N GLU A 437 30.21 -34.34 -6.95
CA GLU A 437 31.03 -33.26 -6.41
C GLU A 437 30.16 -32.07 -5.99
N ASN A 438 29.21 -31.67 -6.83
CA ASN A 438 28.25 -30.62 -6.51
C ASN A 438 27.36 -30.99 -5.32
N ALA A 439 26.97 -32.26 -5.17
CA ALA A 439 26.21 -32.73 -4.01
C ALA A 439 27.04 -32.62 -2.71
N ARG A 440 28.31 -33.03 -2.73
CA ARG A 440 29.22 -32.86 -1.57
C ARG A 440 29.47 -31.40 -1.22
N MET A 441 29.61 -30.55 -2.24
CA MET A 441 29.73 -29.11 -2.03
C MET A 441 28.47 -28.55 -1.34
N LEU A 442 27.28 -28.96 -1.79
CA LEU A 442 26.01 -28.56 -1.19
C LEU A 442 25.90 -29.02 0.28
N GLU A 443 26.34 -30.25 0.60
CA GLU A 443 26.39 -30.74 1.98
C GLU A 443 27.29 -29.89 2.88
N SER A 444 28.48 -29.52 2.39
CA SER A 444 29.40 -28.65 3.12
C SER A 444 28.78 -27.28 3.38
N VAL A 445 28.15 -26.67 2.37
CA VAL A 445 27.49 -25.37 2.52
C VAL A 445 26.35 -25.45 3.54
N LEU A 446 25.56 -26.53 3.51
CA LEU A 446 24.47 -26.70 4.48
C LEU A 446 24.99 -26.85 5.91
N ASP A 447 26.09 -27.57 6.11
CA ASP A 447 26.71 -27.74 7.44
C ASP A 447 27.20 -26.40 8.01
N ASP A 448 27.77 -25.52 7.18
CA ASP A 448 28.22 -24.18 7.59
C ASP A 448 27.09 -23.31 8.17
N TYR A 449 25.85 -23.49 7.70
CA TYR A 449 24.66 -22.81 8.24
C TYR A 449 23.96 -23.57 9.40
N GLY A 450 24.59 -24.65 9.87
CA GLY A 450 24.08 -25.50 10.93
C GLY A 450 22.89 -26.36 10.50
N VAL A 451 22.81 -26.71 9.21
CA VAL A 451 21.84 -27.65 8.64
C VAL A 451 22.57 -28.96 8.34
N LYS A 452 22.44 -29.93 9.24
CA LYS A 452 23.01 -31.26 9.04
C LYS A 452 22.04 -32.16 8.28
N GLY A 453 22.53 -32.89 7.28
CA GLY A 453 21.77 -33.86 6.49
C GLY A 453 22.63 -34.46 5.39
N GLU A 454 22.08 -35.44 4.66
CA GLU A 454 22.75 -36.15 3.57
C GLU A 454 21.93 -36.01 2.27
N ILE A 455 22.60 -35.89 1.13
CA ILE A 455 21.95 -35.87 -0.19
C ILE A 455 21.74 -37.31 -0.67
N VAL A 456 20.48 -37.76 -0.59
CA VAL A 456 20.10 -39.14 -0.92
C VAL A 456 19.99 -39.37 -2.42
N SER A 457 19.52 -38.37 -3.17
CA SER A 457 19.45 -38.48 -4.63
C SER A 457 19.58 -37.14 -5.37
N VAL A 458 20.15 -37.21 -6.56
CA VAL A 458 20.30 -36.10 -7.50
C VAL A 458 19.59 -36.44 -8.80
N ARG A 459 18.70 -35.55 -9.24
CA ARG A 459 17.94 -35.66 -10.48
C ARG A 459 18.23 -34.45 -11.37
N PRO A 460 19.08 -34.61 -12.41
CA PRO A 460 19.35 -33.53 -13.34
C PRO A 460 18.13 -33.29 -14.25
N GLY A 461 17.76 -32.02 -14.39
CA GLY A 461 16.68 -31.56 -15.27
C GLY A 461 17.19 -30.62 -16.36
N PRO A 462 16.32 -30.15 -17.28
CA PRO A 462 16.75 -29.30 -18.40
C PRO A 462 17.24 -27.91 -17.97
N VAL A 463 16.66 -27.35 -16.90
CA VAL A 463 16.94 -25.98 -16.43
C VAL A 463 17.54 -25.97 -15.03
N VAL A 464 17.10 -26.91 -14.18
CA VAL A 464 17.48 -27.04 -12.78
C VAL A 464 17.79 -28.49 -12.47
N THR A 465 18.68 -28.72 -11.52
CA THR A 465 18.95 -30.02 -10.92
C THR A 465 18.34 -30.06 -9.53
N MET A 466 17.61 -31.13 -9.23
CA MET A 466 16.98 -31.32 -7.93
C MET A 466 17.83 -32.26 -7.07
N TYR A 467 18.26 -31.76 -5.92
CA TYR A 467 18.97 -32.49 -4.88
C TYR A 467 17.98 -32.83 -3.75
N GLU A 468 17.85 -34.09 -3.40
CA GLU A 468 16.99 -34.56 -2.32
C GLU A 468 17.79 -34.69 -1.02
N LEU A 469 17.62 -33.74 -0.11
CA LEU A 469 18.24 -33.71 1.21
C LEU A 469 17.39 -34.47 2.22
N GLU A 470 17.98 -35.42 2.94
CA GLU A 470 17.42 -35.99 4.15
C GLU A 470 17.99 -35.27 5.38
N PRO A 471 17.18 -34.44 6.08
CA PRO A 471 17.66 -33.67 7.21
C PRO A 471 17.90 -34.55 8.44
N ALA A 472 18.87 -34.17 9.28
CA ALA A 472 19.08 -34.80 10.56
C ALA A 472 17.84 -34.68 11.49
N PRO A 473 17.58 -35.67 12.37
CA PRO A 473 16.44 -35.63 13.28
C PRO A 473 16.39 -34.35 14.12
N GLY A 474 15.19 -33.77 14.23
CA GLY A 474 14.96 -32.54 14.99
C GLY A 474 15.17 -31.24 14.21
N LEU A 475 15.67 -31.29 12.97
CA LEU A 475 15.77 -30.12 12.11
C LEU A 475 14.42 -29.77 11.47
N LYS A 476 13.93 -28.54 11.69
CA LYS A 476 12.69 -28.06 11.07
C LYS A 476 12.91 -27.73 9.59
N ALA A 477 12.04 -28.23 8.72
CA ALA A 477 12.08 -27.93 7.27
C ALA A 477 12.04 -26.42 6.97
N SER A 478 11.34 -25.63 7.78
CA SER A 478 11.26 -24.18 7.64
C SER A 478 12.62 -23.47 7.73
N ARG A 479 13.58 -24.05 8.48
CA ARG A 479 14.93 -23.48 8.60
C ARG A 479 15.69 -23.59 7.28
N VAL A 480 15.62 -24.76 6.64
CA VAL A 480 16.27 -25.00 5.34
C VAL A 480 15.63 -24.13 4.25
N ILE A 481 14.30 -23.98 4.28
CA ILE A 481 13.57 -23.11 3.35
C ILE A 481 13.98 -21.64 3.50
N GLY A 482 14.20 -21.17 4.74
CA GLY A 482 14.66 -19.80 5.01
C GLY A 482 16.09 -19.51 4.59
N LEU A 483 16.91 -20.53 4.33
CA LEU A 483 18.32 -20.40 3.91
C LEU A 483 18.50 -20.41 2.39
N ALA A 484 17.42 -20.39 1.62
CA ALA A 484 17.47 -20.52 0.16
C ALA A 484 18.41 -19.50 -0.52
N ASP A 485 18.36 -18.22 -0.11
CA ASP A 485 19.19 -17.16 -0.67
C ASP A 485 20.67 -17.31 -0.29
N ASP A 486 20.93 -17.76 0.93
CA ASP A 486 22.29 -18.03 1.42
C ASP A 486 22.93 -19.24 0.73
N ILE A 487 22.15 -20.30 0.49
CA ILE A 487 22.59 -21.46 -0.31
C ILE A 487 22.91 -21.01 -1.74
N ALA A 488 22.04 -20.20 -2.36
CA ALA A 488 22.28 -19.69 -3.71
C ALA A 488 23.59 -18.89 -3.78
N ARG A 489 23.82 -18.00 -2.80
CA ARG A 489 25.03 -17.20 -2.69
C ARG A 489 26.29 -18.04 -2.54
N SER A 490 26.28 -19.05 -1.67
CA SER A 490 27.46 -19.89 -1.40
C SER A 490 27.73 -20.90 -2.52
N MET A 491 26.70 -21.37 -3.21
CA MET A 491 26.82 -22.26 -4.38
C MET A 491 27.05 -21.51 -5.70
N SER A 492 27.24 -20.19 -5.65
CA SER A 492 27.37 -19.33 -6.85
C SER A 492 26.23 -19.51 -7.87
N ALA A 493 25.03 -19.83 -7.38
CA ALA A 493 23.84 -20.01 -8.19
C ALA A 493 23.01 -18.72 -8.23
N LEU A 494 22.31 -18.48 -9.35
CA LEU A 494 21.46 -17.30 -9.51
C LEU A 494 20.35 -17.22 -8.44
N SER A 495 19.76 -18.36 -8.10
CA SER A 495 18.65 -18.50 -7.17
C SER A 495 18.49 -19.97 -6.81
N THR A 496 18.08 -20.29 -5.59
CA THR A 496 17.80 -21.67 -5.18
C THR A 496 16.35 -21.76 -4.70
N ARG A 497 15.63 -22.82 -5.10
CA ARG A 497 14.29 -23.09 -4.59
C ARG A 497 14.32 -24.29 -3.68
N VAL A 498 13.83 -24.12 -2.45
CA VAL A 498 13.76 -25.18 -1.44
C VAL A 498 12.30 -25.52 -1.17
N SER A 499 11.93 -26.80 -1.23
CA SER A 499 10.56 -27.25 -1.04
C SER A 499 10.50 -28.65 -0.45
N THR A 500 9.49 -28.92 0.38
CA THR A 500 9.24 -30.27 0.89
C THR A 500 8.62 -31.15 -0.20
N VAL A 501 9.11 -32.38 -0.36
CA VAL A 501 8.56 -33.33 -1.33
C VAL A 501 7.35 -34.06 -0.72
N PRO A 502 6.13 -33.94 -1.30
CA PRO A 502 4.96 -34.63 -0.75
C PRO A 502 5.14 -36.15 -0.71
N GLY A 503 4.82 -36.78 0.42
CA GLY A 503 4.89 -38.24 0.59
C GLY A 503 6.28 -38.80 0.84
N ARG A 504 7.31 -37.96 1.00
CA ARG A 504 8.67 -38.38 1.39
C ARG A 504 9.22 -37.46 2.48
N SER A 505 10.07 -37.98 3.36
CA SER A 505 10.74 -37.21 4.43
C SER A 505 11.92 -36.37 3.95
N VAL A 506 12.00 -36.09 2.64
CA VAL A 506 13.12 -35.39 2.01
C VAL A 506 12.75 -33.95 1.64
N ILE A 507 13.74 -33.07 1.69
CA ILE A 507 13.65 -31.68 1.27
C ILE A 507 14.30 -31.59 -0.11
N GLY A 508 13.54 -31.15 -1.11
CA GLY A 508 14.06 -30.89 -2.45
C GLY A 508 14.72 -29.50 -2.51
N ILE A 509 15.98 -29.47 -2.91
CA ILE A 509 16.74 -28.26 -3.19
C ILE A 509 16.98 -28.22 -4.71
N GLU A 510 16.39 -27.25 -5.38
CA GLU A 510 16.48 -27.06 -6.83
C GLU A 510 17.51 -25.98 -7.13
N LEU A 511 18.66 -26.37 -7.68
CA LEU A 511 19.70 -25.44 -8.14
C LEU A 511 19.68 -25.34 -9.66
N PRO A 512 19.79 -24.14 -10.25
CA PRO A 512 19.94 -23.98 -11.68
C PRO A 512 21.22 -24.61 -12.22
N ASN A 513 21.12 -25.22 -13.39
CA ASN A 513 22.30 -25.69 -14.11
C ASN A 513 23.09 -24.49 -14.67
N GLU A 514 24.40 -24.63 -14.79
CA GLU A 514 25.26 -23.63 -15.44
C GLU A 514 24.81 -23.39 -16.90
N ASN A 515 24.59 -24.49 -17.63
CA ASN A 515 24.07 -24.48 -19.00
C ASN A 515 22.61 -24.93 -19.00
N ARG A 516 21.69 -23.96 -19.14
CA ARG A 516 20.24 -24.21 -19.16
C ARG A 516 19.76 -24.50 -20.57
N GLU A 517 19.06 -25.61 -20.74
CA GLU A 517 18.48 -25.99 -22.03
C GLU A 517 17.26 -25.12 -22.37
N LYS A 518 17.17 -24.66 -23.63
CA LYS A 518 15.98 -23.96 -24.12
C LYS A 518 14.85 -24.97 -24.35
N VAL A 519 13.71 -24.79 -23.69
CA VAL A 519 12.50 -25.60 -23.93
C VAL A 519 11.79 -25.09 -25.20
N VAL A 520 11.76 -25.90 -26.25
CA VAL A 520 11.20 -25.52 -27.56
C VAL A 520 9.72 -25.90 -27.65
N LEU A 521 8.88 -24.99 -28.16
CA LEU A 521 7.44 -25.19 -28.30
C LEU A 521 7.12 -26.43 -29.16
N ARG A 522 7.83 -26.62 -30.28
CA ARG A 522 7.66 -27.78 -31.17
C ARG A 522 7.78 -29.11 -30.44
N GLU A 523 8.70 -29.21 -29.47
CA GLU A 523 8.92 -30.43 -28.70
C GLU A 523 7.68 -30.81 -27.89
N ILE A 524 7.03 -29.84 -27.25
CA ILE A 524 5.84 -30.06 -26.43
C ILE A 524 4.64 -30.43 -27.30
N LEU A 525 4.43 -29.70 -28.41
CA LEU A 525 3.31 -29.96 -29.33
C LEU A 525 3.45 -31.29 -30.07
N SER A 526 4.69 -31.73 -30.32
CA SER A 526 4.99 -33.03 -30.89
C SER A 526 4.78 -34.20 -29.92
N GLY A 527 4.66 -33.92 -28.62
CA GLY A 527 4.41 -34.91 -27.57
C GLY A 527 3.02 -35.54 -27.67
N ARG A 528 2.91 -36.80 -27.27
CA ARG A 528 1.62 -37.53 -27.22
C ARG A 528 0.58 -36.82 -26.35
N ASP A 529 1.00 -36.21 -25.25
CA ASP A 529 0.08 -35.57 -24.30
C ASP A 529 -0.67 -34.38 -24.90
N TYR A 530 -0.06 -33.68 -25.86
CA TYR A 530 -0.70 -32.61 -26.61
C TYR A 530 -1.40 -33.12 -27.88
N GLY A 531 -0.69 -33.89 -28.71
CA GLY A 531 -1.18 -34.25 -30.05
C GLY A 531 -2.24 -35.36 -30.07
N ASP A 532 -2.19 -36.29 -29.10
CA ASP A 532 -3.14 -37.40 -29.00
C ASP A 532 -4.12 -37.21 -27.81
N GLY A 533 -4.07 -36.05 -27.14
CA GLY A 533 -4.91 -35.73 -25.99
C GLY A 533 -6.36 -35.45 -26.41
N ASN A 534 -7.31 -35.86 -25.56
CA ASN A 534 -8.75 -35.61 -25.78
C ASN A 534 -9.23 -34.28 -25.15
N GLN A 535 -8.32 -33.34 -24.94
CA GLN A 535 -8.60 -32.06 -24.29
C GLN A 535 -9.29 -31.12 -25.29
N ARG A 536 -10.33 -30.40 -24.86
CA ARG A 536 -11.05 -29.45 -25.74
C ARG A 536 -10.26 -28.16 -25.96
N LEU A 537 -9.45 -27.77 -24.99
CA LEU A 537 -8.65 -26.55 -24.99
C LEU A 537 -7.27 -26.83 -24.33
N PRO A 538 -6.39 -27.60 -25.01
CA PRO A 538 -5.06 -27.90 -24.49
C PRO A 538 -4.15 -26.67 -24.53
N LEU A 539 -3.51 -26.36 -23.41
CA LEU A 539 -2.50 -25.34 -23.26
C LEU A 539 -1.14 -26.00 -22.97
N ALA A 540 -0.20 -25.86 -23.90
CA ALA A 540 1.19 -26.30 -23.72
C ALA A 540 1.93 -25.35 -22.76
N LEU A 541 2.20 -25.80 -21.53
CA LEU A 541 2.83 -24.97 -20.49
C LEU A 541 4.37 -25.01 -20.56
N GLY A 542 4.95 -26.16 -20.85
CA GLY A 542 6.40 -26.33 -20.78
C GLY A 542 6.82 -27.77 -20.51
N LYS A 543 8.01 -27.91 -19.91
CA LYS A 543 8.51 -29.14 -19.30
C LYS A 543 8.54 -29.02 -17.78
N ASN A 544 8.33 -30.13 -17.07
CA ASN A 544 8.54 -30.21 -15.62
C ASN A 544 10.06 -30.21 -15.28
N ILE A 545 10.40 -30.28 -14.00
CA ILE A 545 11.80 -30.35 -13.53
C ILE A 545 12.53 -31.60 -14.04
N GLY A 546 11.82 -32.71 -14.29
CA GLY A 546 12.39 -33.95 -14.85
C GLY A 546 12.55 -33.94 -16.36
N GLY A 547 12.01 -32.92 -17.06
CA GLY A 547 12.05 -32.79 -18.52
C GLY A 547 10.81 -33.31 -19.26
N ASP A 548 9.79 -33.80 -18.58
CA ASP A 548 8.55 -34.29 -19.20
C ASP A 548 7.65 -33.13 -19.64
N PRO A 549 6.97 -33.22 -20.79
CA PRO A 549 6.04 -32.19 -21.26
C PRO A 549 4.82 -32.06 -20.33
N VAL A 550 4.39 -30.82 -20.09
CA VAL A 550 3.21 -30.49 -19.27
C VAL A 550 2.18 -29.75 -20.12
N VAL A 551 0.99 -30.32 -20.21
CA VAL A 551 -0.16 -29.77 -20.93
C VAL A 551 -1.33 -29.65 -19.97
N ALA A 552 -1.95 -28.48 -19.90
CA ALA A 552 -3.14 -28.21 -19.09
C ALA A 552 -4.39 -28.07 -19.96
N ASN A 553 -5.55 -28.39 -19.41
CA ASN A 553 -6.84 -28.17 -20.07
C ASN A 553 -7.54 -26.95 -19.46
N LEU A 554 -7.90 -25.96 -20.28
CA LEU A 554 -8.54 -24.72 -19.84
C LEU A 554 -10.07 -24.81 -19.74
#